data_AF-A0A8J7A7G8-F1
#
_entry.id   AF-A0A8J7A7G8-F1
#
_cell.length_a   1.000
_cell.length_b   1.000
_cell.length_c   1.000
_cell.angle_alpha   90.00
_cell.angle_beta   90.00
_cell.angle_gamma   90.00
#
_symmetry.space_group_name_H-M   'P 1'
#
loop_
_entity.id
_entity.type
_entity.pdbx_description
1 polymer ?
#
loop_
_entity_poly.entity_id
_entity_poly.type
_entity_poly.pdbx_seq_one_letter_code
_entity_poly.pdbx_strand_id
1 'polypeptide(L)' 'MPIIKIPKHYLIYQDENSITVDIPESMLLDWEKDYKKVSQAKELLKHKKEAMLAHLDALRQEWDG' A
#
# COMPACT_ATOMS: atom_id res chain seq x y z
N MET A 1 -1.56 -5.46 -9.05
CA MET A 1 -1.30 -6.47 -8.01
C MET A 1 0.13 -6.32 -7.53
N PRO A 2 0.40 -6.37 -6.22
CA PRO A 2 1.77 -6.37 -5.72
C PRO A 2 2.46 -7.70 -6.08
N ILE A 3 3.65 -7.61 -6.66
CA ILE A 3 4.50 -8.77 -6.96
C ILE A 3 5.53 -8.87 -5.84
N ILE A 4 5.49 -9.97 -5.08
CA ILE A 4 6.41 -10.21 -3.96
C ILE A 4 7.42 -11.26 -4.41
N LYS A 5 8.71 -10.96 -4.26
CA LYS A 5 9.79 -11.89 -4.57
C LYS A 5 10.24 -12.55 -3.27
N ILE A 6 10.12 -13.87 -3.18
CA ILE A 6 10.55 -14.64 -2.01
C ILE A 6 11.79 -15.45 -2.40
N PRO A 7 12.89 -15.37 -1.64
CA PRO A 7 14.05 -16.23 -1.84
C PRO A 7 13.69 -17.72 -1.72
N LYS A 8 14.21 -18.55 -2.62
CA LYS A 8 13.85 -19.98 -2.70
C LYS A 8 14.19 -20.78 -1.43
N HIS A 9 15.18 -20.36 -0.66
CA HIS A 9 15.59 -21.06 0.57
C HIS A 9 14.59 -20.92 1.71
N TYR A 10 13.64 -19.99 1.62
CA TYR A 10 12.53 -19.88 2.56
C TYR A 10 11.28 -20.63 2.08
N LEU A 11 11.26 -21.20 0.87
CA LEU A 11 10.10 -21.92 0.33
C LEU A 11 10.03 -23.33 0.93
N ILE A 12 9.03 -23.58 1.78
CA ILE A 12 8.77 -24.90 2.34
C ILE A 12 7.92 -25.71 1.37
N TYR A 13 6.89 -25.08 0.82
CA TYR A 13 5.88 -25.77 0.02
C TYR A 13 5.20 -24.80 -0.94
N GLN A 14 4.86 -25.29 -2.13
CA GLN A 14 4.14 -24.55 -3.16
C GLN A 14 3.15 -25.49 -3.84
N ASP A 15 1.89 -25.08 -3.90
CA ASP A 15 0.86 -25.70 -4.73
C ASP A 15 0.18 -24.66 -5.65
N GLU A 16 -0.89 -25.05 -6.34
CA GLU A 16 -1.62 -24.17 -7.26
C GLU A 16 -2.35 -23.02 -6.55
N ASN A 17 -2.65 -23.16 -5.27
CA ASN A 17 -3.49 -22.23 -4.50
C ASN A 17 -2.73 -21.52 -3.36
N SER A 18 -1.56 -22.01 -2.97
CA SER A 18 -0.86 -21.59 -1.77
C SER A 18 0.66 -21.75 -1.84
N ILE A 19 1.35 -20.89 -1.10
CA ILE A 19 2.79 -20.91 -0.90
C ILE A 19 3.03 -20.88 0.61
N THR A 20 3.72 -21.88 1.14
CA THR A 20 4.17 -21.94 2.53
C THR A 20 5.66 -21.62 2.58
N VAL A 21 6.00 -20.63 3.39
CA VAL A 21 7.35 -20.07 3.49
C VAL A 21 7.76 -19.94 4.95
N ASP A 22 8.96 -20.43 5.29
CA ASP A 22 9.57 -20.30 6.62
C ASP A 22 10.41 -19.03 6.62
N ILE A 23 9.79 -17.90 6.95
CA ILE A 23 10.45 -16.60 6.90
C ILE A 23 10.89 -16.23 8.33
N PRO A 24 12.17 -15.88 8.55
CA PRO A 24 12.62 -15.41 9.85
C PRO A 24 11.91 -14.11 10.25
N GLU A 25 11.58 -13.97 11.54
CA GLU A 25 10.87 -12.82 12.10
C GLU A 25 11.50 -11.47 11.75
N SER A 26 12.82 -11.42 11.58
CA SER A 26 13.55 -10.22 11.17
C SER A 26 13.12 -9.68 9.80
N MET A 27 12.78 -10.54 8.85
CA MET A 27 12.29 -10.12 7.53
C MET A 27 10.83 -9.66 7.57
N LEU A 28 10.01 -10.21 8.49
CA LEU A 28 8.63 -9.77 8.66
C LEU A 28 8.58 -8.32 9.14
N LEU A 29 9.47 -7.93 10.06
CA LEU A 29 9.58 -6.57 10.56
C LEU A 29 9.92 -5.55 9.45
N ASP A 30 10.80 -5.92 8.53
CA ASP A 30 11.16 -5.05 7.40
C ASP A 30 10.01 -4.92 6.40
N TRP A 31 9.30 -6.03 6.09
CA TRP A 31 8.15 -6.01 5.19
C TRP A 31 6.95 -5.27 5.76
N GLU A 32 6.67 -5.43 7.06
CA GLU A 32 5.61 -4.69 7.75
C GLU A 32 5.92 -3.19 7.74
N LYS A 33 7.17 -2.81 8.01
CA LYS A 33 7.62 -1.41 7.99
C LYS A 33 7.46 -0.79 6.60
N ASP A 34 7.84 -1.50 5.55
CA ASP A 34 7.74 -0.98 4.18
C ASP A 34 6.29 -0.93 3.69
N TYR A 35 5.46 -1.92 4.01
CA TYR A 35 4.05 -1.89 3.68
C TYR A 35 3.30 -0.78 4.43
N LYS A 36 3.65 -0.55 5.70
CA LYS A 36 3.08 0.53 6.51
C LYS A 36 3.41 1.92 5.94
N LYS A 37 4.63 2.13 5.45
CA LYS A 37 5.01 3.38 4.74
C LYS A 37 4.15 3.61 3.48
N VAL A 38 3.94 2.56 2.69
CA VAL A 38 3.10 2.64 1.48
C VAL A 38 1.65 2.95 1.83
N SER A 39 1.11 2.33 2.90
CA SER A 39 -0.24 2.61 3.39
C SER A 39 -0.40 4.06 3.87
N GLN A 40 0.56 4.55 4.65
CA GLN A 40 0.56 5.94 5.15
C GLN A 40 0.66 6.96 4.01
N ALA A 41 1.54 6.72 3.03
CA ALA A 41 1.67 7.59 1.86
C ALA A 41 0.36 7.63 1.04
N LYS A 42 -0.31 6.48 0.89
CA LYS A 42 -1.60 6.39 0.20
C LYS A 42 -2.70 7.20 0.91
N GLU A 43 -2.79 7.11 2.24
CA GLU A 43 -3.75 7.92 3.01
C GLU A 43 -3.47 9.41 2.89
N LEU A 44 -2.21 9.83 2.99
CA LEU A 44 -1.82 11.24 2.85
C LEU A 44 -2.18 11.79 1.45
N LEU A 45 -1.94 11.01 0.40
CA LEU A 45 -2.31 11.38 -0.96
C LEU A 45 -3.83 11.45 -1.15
N LYS A 46 -4.58 10.54 -0.52
CA LYS A 46 -6.05 10.55 -0.54
C LYS A 46 -6.59 11.83 0.09
N HIS A 47 -6.12 12.21 1.27
CA HIS A 47 -6.55 13.44 1.94
C HIS A 47 -6.21 14.70 1.14
N LYS A 48 -5.02 14.76 0.54
CA LYS A 48 -4.64 15.88 -0.33
C LYS A 48 -5.55 15.99 -1.56
N LYS A 49 -5.92 14.85 -2.16
CA LYS A 49 -6.86 14.82 -3.29
C LYS A 49 -8.25 15.33 -2.87
N GLU A 50 -8.77 14.89 -1.74
CA GLU A 50 -10.06 15.33 -1.21
C GLU A 50 -10.06 16.84 -0.94
N ALA A 51 -9.00 17.37 -0.33
CA ALA A 51 -8.85 18.81 -0.10
C ALA A 51 -8.79 19.63 -1.40
N MET A 52 -8.07 19.15 -2.42
CA MET A 52 -8.01 19.81 -3.72
C MET A 52 -9.37 19.81 -4.43
N LEU A 53 -10.12 18.71 -4.36
CA LEU A 53 -11.46 18.64 -4.95
C LEU A 53 -12.42 19.59 -4.24
N ALA A 54 -12.41 19.62 -2.90
CA ALA A 54 -13.23 20.56 -2.13
C ALA A 54 -12.90 22.02 -2.47
N HIS A 55 -11.63 22.34 -2.66
CA HIS A 55 -11.22 23.69 -3.06
C HIS A 55 -11.69 24.05 -4.49
N LEU A 56 -11.61 23.10 -5.43
CA LEU A 56 -12.13 23.27 -6.78
C LEU A 56 -13.65 23.47 -6.79
N ASP A 57 -14.38 22.69 -6.00
CA ASP A 57 -15.84 22.83 -5.89
C ASP A 57 -16.23 24.18 -5.29
N ALA A 58 -15.50 24.66 -4.27
CA ALA A 58 -15.71 25.99 -3.68
C ALA A 58 -15.50 27.11 -4.72
N LEU A 59 -14.37 27.07 -5.45
CA LEU A 59 -14.08 28.05 -6.51
C LEU A 59 -15.14 28.02 -7.63
N ARG A 60 -15.66 26.84 -7.96
CA ARG A 60 -16.71 26.71 -8.96
C ARG A 60 -18.03 27.33 -8.48
N GLN A 61 -18.41 27.12 -7.22
CA GLN A 61 -19.60 27.75 -6.63
C GLN A 61 -19.47 29.28 -6.57
N GLU A 62 -18.28 29.81 -6.33
CA GLU A 62 -18.03 31.27 -6.38
C GLU A 62 -18.13 31.84 -7.80
N TRP A 63 -17.84 31.04 -8.83
CA TRP A 63 -17.89 31.49 -10.23
C TRP A 63 -19.29 31.38 -10.84
N ASP A 64 -20.07 30.39 -10.42
CA ASP A 64 -21.45 30.15 -10.90
C ASP A 64 -22.52 30.95 -10.13
N GLY A 65 -22.17 31.60 -9.02
CA GLY A 65 -23.04 32.45 -8.19
C GLY A 65 -22.94 33.94 -8.50
#